data_AF-A0A1M7CK14-F1
#
_entry.id   AF-A0A1M7CK14-F1
#
_cell.length_a   1.000
_cell.length_b   1.000
_cell.length_c   1.000
_cell.angle_alpha   90.00
_cell.angle_beta   90.00
_cell.angle_gamma   90.00
#
_symmetry.space_group_name_H-M   'P 1'
#
loop_
_entity.id
_entity.type
_entity.pdbx_description
1 polymer ?
#
loop_
_entity_poly.entity_id
_entity_poly.type
_entity_poly.pdbx_seq_one_letter_code
_entity_poly.pdbx_strand_id
1 'polypeptide(L)'
;MKFSEDIQTLLPLGYLYLIILGILKESFFYYQFGINILKYSTIMDILISPIAEFTSNPITLILIIVLFSFHFYLPKLLLKHRGNKTVQKTFELKSTTELSQQEAKNYYNLISFKIFAIVLLSLFMGTGIGSGYFTLKNIKNNKAKYDYRVSYNTGESEQIYLIGSNSMYYFYTIKGSKNMKIVPIAAVKSIEKNIKGGFLSQ
;
A
#
# COMPACT_ATOMS: atom_id res chain seq x y z
N MET A 1 -23.48 -21.36 -12.20
CA MET A 1 -24.01 -20.71 -10.98
C MET A 1 -23.09 -20.84 -9.76
N LYS A 2 -22.53 -22.03 -9.43
CA LYS A 2 -21.62 -22.20 -8.27
C LYS A 2 -20.43 -21.21 -8.15
N PHE A 3 -19.76 -20.87 -9.25
CA PHE A 3 -18.59 -19.97 -9.21
C PHE A 3 -18.92 -18.55 -8.71
N SER A 4 -20.17 -18.08 -8.88
CA SER A 4 -20.60 -16.78 -8.38
C SER A 4 -20.90 -16.81 -6.88
N GLU A 5 -21.42 -17.93 -6.37
CA GLU A 5 -21.73 -18.11 -4.95
C GLU A 5 -20.46 -18.23 -4.10
N ASP A 6 -19.45 -18.95 -4.62
CA ASP A 6 -18.14 -19.09 -3.97
C ASP A 6 -17.38 -17.75 -3.92
N ILE A 7 -17.45 -16.93 -4.97
CA ILE A 7 -16.84 -15.59 -4.96
C ILE A 7 -17.55 -14.67 -3.97
N GLN A 8 -18.88 -14.70 -3.92
CA GLN A 8 -19.65 -13.87 -2.99
C GLN A 8 -19.34 -14.18 -1.53
N THR A 9 -19.08 -15.45 -1.20
CA THR A 9 -18.70 -15.88 0.16
C THR A 9 -17.25 -15.53 0.52
N LEU A 10 -16.34 -15.46 -0.46
CA LEU A 10 -14.93 -15.08 -0.25
C LEU A 10 -14.69 -13.56 -0.24
N LEU A 11 -15.58 -12.78 -0.85
CA LEU A 11 -15.44 -11.34 -1.00
C LEU A 11 -15.27 -10.58 0.33
N PRO A 12 -16.04 -10.89 1.41
CA PRO A 12 -15.84 -10.25 2.71
C PRO A 12 -14.45 -10.52 3.31
N LEU A 13 -13.90 -11.71 3.11
CA LEU A 13 -12.55 -12.06 3.60
C LEU A 13 -11.47 -11.29 2.85
N GLY A 14 -11.60 -11.16 1.53
CA GLY A 14 -10.70 -10.35 0.72
C GLY A 14 -10.73 -8.87 1.15
N TYR A 15 -11.92 -8.35 1.44
CA TYR A 15 -12.09 -6.99 1.93
C TYR A 15 -11.49 -6.77 3.32
N LEU A 16 -11.74 -7.68 4.27
CA LEU A 16 -11.12 -7.64 5.60
C LEU A 16 -9.60 -7.67 5.49
N TYR A 17 -9.06 -8.49 4.59
CA TYR A 17 -7.63 -8.56 4.34
C TYR A 17 -7.07 -7.23 3.81
N LEU A 18 -7.75 -6.58 2.85
CA LEU A 18 -7.37 -5.24 2.37
C LEU A 18 -7.42 -4.18 3.49
N ILE A 19 -8.41 -4.22 4.38
CA ILE A 19 -8.46 -3.33 5.56
C ILE A 19 -7.19 -3.48 6.38
N ILE A 20 -6.82 -4.72 6.71
CA ILE A 20 -5.62 -5.00 7.52
C ILE A 20 -4.37 -4.45 6.83
N LEU A 21 -4.24 -4.64 5.52
CA LEU A 21 -3.14 -4.08 4.74
C LEU A 21 -3.08 -2.55 4.81
N GLY A 22 -4.21 -1.88 4.63
CA GLY A 22 -4.32 -0.42 4.73
C GLY A 22 -3.93 0.09 6.12
N ILE A 23 -4.49 -0.52 7.17
CA ILE A 23 -4.17 -0.19 8.57
C ILE A 23 -2.68 -0.32 8.83
N LEU A 24 -2.08 -1.45 8.46
CA LEU A 24 -0.67 -1.72 8.72
C LEU A 24 0.22 -0.71 8.00
N LYS A 25 -0.01 -0.47 6.70
CA LYS A 25 0.79 0.46 5.91
C LYS A 25 0.73 1.88 6.48
N GLU A 26 -0.48 2.39 6.72
CA GLU A 26 -0.64 3.75 7.27
C GLU A 26 -0.06 3.84 8.69
N SER A 27 -0.27 2.83 9.52
CA SER A 27 0.28 2.81 10.88
C SER A 27 1.81 2.81 10.86
N PHE A 28 2.45 1.95 10.06
CA PHE A 28 3.91 1.94 9.94
C PHE A 28 4.46 3.24 9.37
N PHE A 29 3.77 3.87 8.42
CA PHE A 29 4.18 5.16 7.88
C PHE A 29 4.13 6.26 8.94
N TYR A 30 2.95 6.50 9.53
CA TYR A 30 2.72 7.63 10.44
C TYR A 30 3.34 7.46 11.83
N TYR A 31 3.52 6.22 12.29
CA TYR A 31 4.18 5.94 13.57
C TYR A 31 5.62 6.48 13.61
N GLN A 32 6.31 6.50 12.46
CA GLN A 32 7.66 7.07 12.35
C GLN A 32 7.73 8.58 12.63
N PHE A 33 6.59 9.27 12.52
CA PHE A 33 6.43 10.68 12.88
C PHE A 33 5.84 10.87 14.28
N GLY A 34 5.67 9.80 15.05
CA GLY A 34 5.03 9.82 16.37
C GLY A 34 3.50 9.97 16.31
N ILE A 35 2.88 9.70 15.16
CA ILE A 35 1.44 9.88 14.96
C ILE A 35 0.73 8.52 14.97
N ASN A 36 -0.25 8.38 15.86
CA ASN A 36 -1.19 7.27 15.79
C ASN A 36 -2.31 7.62 14.79
N ILE A 37 -2.12 7.24 13.52
CA ILE A 37 -3.02 7.58 12.41
C ILE A 37 -4.45 7.07 12.59
N LEU A 38 -4.66 6.02 13.38
CA LEU A 38 -5.98 5.45 13.64
C LEU A 38 -6.87 6.40 14.46
N LYS A 39 -6.27 7.34 15.21
CA LYS A 39 -7.01 8.40 15.91
C LYS A 39 -7.51 9.51 14.98
N TYR A 40 -6.94 9.58 13.77
CA TYR A 40 -7.19 10.67 12.82
C TYR A 40 -7.85 10.18 11.54
N SER A 41 -8.09 8.89 11.38
CA SER A 41 -8.59 8.30 10.13
C SER A 41 -9.93 7.63 10.31
N THR A 42 -10.78 7.78 9.31
CA THR A 42 -12.04 7.04 9.21
C THR A 42 -11.79 5.65 8.64
N ILE A 43 -12.79 4.78 8.74
CA ILE A 43 -12.77 3.45 8.08
C ILE A 43 -12.61 3.64 6.55
N MET A 44 -13.24 4.66 5.96
CA MET A 44 -13.13 4.93 4.52
C MET A 44 -11.70 5.27 4.10
N ASP A 45 -10.98 6.07 4.89
CA ASP A 45 -9.58 6.42 4.61
C ASP A 45 -8.68 5.18 4.58
N ILE A 46 -8.91 4.29 5.56
CA ILE A 46 -8.19 3.02 5.67
C ILE A 46 -8.47 2.11 4.47
N LEU A 47 -9.71 2.08 3.99
CA LEU A 47 -10.13 1.24 2.87
C LEU A 47 -9.62 1.70 1.52
N ILE A 48 -9.60 3.01 1.31
CA ILE A 48 -9.12 3.60 0.06
C ILE A 48 -7.59 3.51 -0.01
N SER A 49 -6.88 3.54 1.13
CA SER A 49 -5.41 3.54 1.17
C SER A 49 -4.76 2.41 0.32
N PRO A 50 -5.17 1.13 0.41
CA PRO A 50 -4.64 0.08 -0.46
C PRO A 50 -4.82 0.35 -1.96
N ILE A 51 -6.00 0.85 -2.34
CA ILE A 51 -6.33 1.14 -3.72
C ILE A 51 -5.52 2.33 -4.22
N ALA A 52 -5.41 3.38 -3.41
CA ALA A 52 -4.60 4.55 -3.70
C ALA A 52 -3.11 4.19 -3.81
N GLU A 53 -2.62 3.25 -3.01
CA GLU A 53 -1.24 2.75 -3.12
C GLU A 53 -1.04 2.03 -4.45
N PHE A 54 -1.94 1.13 -4.84
CA PHE A 54 -1.88 0.42 -6.12
C PHE A 54 -1.87 1.36 -7.33
N THR A 55 -2.54 2.51 -7.24
CA THR A 55 -2.64 3.49 -8.33
C THR A 55 -1.73 4.70 -8.15
N SER A 56 -0.87 4.71 -7.13
CA SER A 56 -0.04 5.87 -6.76
C SER A 56 0.90 6.32 -7.86
N ASN A 57 1.42 5.39 -8.66
CA ASN A 57 2.22 5.66 -9.84
C ASN A 57 2.18 4.47 -10.82
N PRO A 58 2.54 4.68 -12.11
CA PRO A 58 2.50 3.62 -13.12
C PRO A 58 3.36 2.41 -12.80
N ILE A 59 4.50 2.60 -12.12
CA ILE A 59 5.42 1.50 -11.76
C ILE A 59 4.77 0.60 -10.70
N THR A 60 4.18 1.18 -9.66
CA THR A 60 3.43 0.42 -8.64
C THR A 60 2.26 -0.32 -9.27
N LEU A 61 1.52 0.33 -10.18
CA LEU A 61 0.40 -0.31 -10.87
C LEU A 61 0.86 -1.53 -11.71
N ILE A 62 1.95 -1.37 -12.47
CA ILE A 62 2.55 -2.48 -13.25
C ILE A 62 2.99 -3.61 -12.32
N LEU A 63 3.65 -3.29 -11.20
CA LEU A 63 4.09 -4.29 -10.22
C LEU A 63 2.91 -5.11 -9.69
N ILE A 64 1.79 -4.46 -9.36
CA ILE A 64 0.57 -5.14 -8.91
C ILE A 64 -0.01 -6.03 -10.01
N ILE A 65 -0.12 -5.54 -11.24
CA ILE A 65 -0.60 -6.35 -12.39
C ILE A 65 0.28 -7.59 -12.60
N VAL A 66 1.59 -7.44 -12.51
CA VAL A 66 2.55 -8.56 -12.60
C VAL A 66 2.34 -9.53 -11.45
N LEU A 67 2.11 -9.06 -10.24
CA LEU A 67 1.88 -9.91 -9.07
C LEU A 67 0.59 -10.73 -9.19
N PHE A 68 -0.51 -10.11 -9.65
CA PHE A 68 -1.77 -10.82 -9.93
C PHE A 68 -1.57 -11.85 -11.06
N SER A 69 -0.89 -11.46 -12.13
CA SER A 69 -0.56 -12.39 -13.23
C SER A 69 0.25 -13.58 -12.72
N PHE A 70 1.29 -13.33 -11.93
CA PHE A 70 2.12 -14.36 -11.34
C PHE A 70 1.29 -15.33 -10.47
N HIS A 71 0.37 -14.82 -9.64
CA HIS A 71 -0.52 -15.67 -8.86
C HIS A 71 -1.34 -16.64 -9.72
N PHE A 72 -1.88 -16.20 -10.86
CA PHE A 72 -2.64 -17.04 -11.77
C PHE A 72 -1.78 -18.08 -12.51
N TYR A 73 -0.52 -17.75 -12.85
CA TYR A 73 0.36 -18.67 -13.60
C TYR A 73 1.16 -19.62 -12.71
N LEU A 74 1.46 -19.24 -11.45
CA LEU A 74 2.29 -20.02 -10.54
C LEU A 74 1.79 -21.46 -10.31
N PRO A 75 0.49 -21.74 -10.06
CA PRO A 75 0.01 -23.10 -9.86
C PRO A 75 0.29 -24.03 -11.05
N LYS A 76 0.15 -23.51 -12.27
CA LYS A 76 0.44 -24.27 -13.51
C LYS A 76 1.93 -24.58 -13.62
N LEU A 77 2.78 -23.62 -13.26
CA LEU A 77 4.23 -23.79 -13.25
C LEU A 77 4.67 -24.82 -12.21
N LEU A 78 4.14 -24.75 -10.99
CA LEU A 78 4.42 -25.71 -9.92
C LEU A 78 3.95 -27.12 -10.28
N LEU A 79 2.77 -27.26 -10.90
CA LEU A 79 2.27 -28.55 -11.36
C LEU A 79 3.16 -29.17 -12.45
N LYS A 80 3.61 -28.37 -13.41
CA LYS A 80 4.54 -28.81 -14.47
C LYS A 80 5.87 -29.31 -13.90
N HIS A 81 6.34 -28.68 -12.83
CA HIS A 81 7.61 -29.01 -12.18
C HIS A 81 7.45 -29.80 -10.88
N ARG A 82 6.34 -30.53 -10.70
CA ARG A 82 6.03 -31.24 -9.44
C ARG A 82 7.08 -32.25 -8.98
N GLY A 83 7.86 -32.82 -9.90
CA GLY A 83 8.94 -33.76 -9.60
C GLY A 83 10.32 -33.12 -9.33
N ASN A 84 10.45 -31.80 -9.47
CA ASN A 84 11.72 -31.11 -9.31
C ASN A 84 12.00 -30.83 -7.82
N LYS A 85 12.98 -31.52 -7.23
CA LYS A 85 13.38 -31.38 -5.82
C LYS A 85 13.84 -29.96 -5.45
N THR A 86 14.40 -29.20 -6.40
CA THR A 86 14.81 -27.80 -6.16
C THR A 86 13.59 -26.91 -5.96
N VAL A 87 12.58 -27.04 -6.84
CA VAL A 87 11.32 -26.28 -6.73
C VAL A 87 10.60 -26.64 -5.44
N GLN A 88 10.59 -27.93 -5.06
CA GLN A 88 10.01 -28.37 -3.80
C GLN A 88 10.69 -27.74 -2.58
N LYS A 89 12.02 -27.63 -2.58
CA LYS A 89 12.76 -26.99 -1.49
C LYS A 89 12.53 -25.48 -1.43
N THR A 90 12.59 -24.77 -2.57
CA THR A 90 12.44 -23.31 -2.61
C THR A 90 11.08 -22.82 -2.13
N PHE A 91 10.02 -23.57 -2.44
CA PHE A 91 8.65 -23.21 -2.07
C PHE A 91 8.10 -24.03 -0.88
N GLU A 92 8.96 -24.79 -0.19
CA GLU A 92 8.58 -25.67 0.93
C GLU A 92 7.39 -26.59 0.62
N LEU A 93 7.38 -27.17 -0.59
CA LEU A 93 6.27 -27.96 -1.11
C LEU A 93 6.34 -29.40 -0.62
N LYS A 94 5.18 -29.98 -0.32
CA LYS A 94 5.03 -31.43 -0.12
C LYS A 94 5.13 -32.16 -1.46
N SER A 95 5.54 -33.43 -1.42
CA SER A 95 5.47 -34.28 -2.61
C SER A 95 4.01 -34.46 -3.03
N THR A 96 3.72 -34.26 -4.31
CA THR A 96 2.40 -34.46 -4.91
C THR A 96 2.41 -35.58 -5.96
N THR A 97 3.46 -36.40 -5.98
CA THR A 97 3.65 -37.48 -6.97
C THR A 97 2.60 -38.58 -6.87
N GLU A 98 2.06 -38.81 -5.67
CA GLU A 98 1.05 -39.83 -5.37
C GLU A 98 -0.38 -39.28 -5.45
N LEU A 99 -0.54 -37.96 -5.57
CA LEU A 99 -1.85 -37.32 -5.65
C LEU A 99 -2.43 -37.40 -7.06
N SER A 100 -3.76 -37.47 -7.16
CA SER A 100 -4.42 -37.26 -8.43
C SER A 100 -4.11 -35.87 -8.99
N GLN A 101 -4.23 -35.71 -10.31
CA GLN A 101 -3.94 -34.44 -10.97
C GLN A 101 -4.80 -33.28 -10.42
N GLN A 102 -6.06 -33.58 -10.03
CA GLN A 102 -6.97 -32.60 -9.49
C GLN A 102 -6.59 -32.17 -8.06
N GLU A 103 -6.18 -33.12 -7.22
CA GLU A 103 -5.71 -32.84 -5.86
C GLU A 103 -4.41 -32.03 -5.86
N ALA A 104 -3.46 -32.39 -6.73
CA ALA A 104 -2.22 -31.64 -6.89
C ALA A 104 -2.48 -30.18 -7.35
N LYS A 105 -3.43 -29.99 -8.28
CA LYS A 105 -3.83 -28.66 -8.75
C LYS A 105 -4.43 -27.81 -7.62
N ASN A 106 -5.34 -28.39 -6.83
CA ASN A 106 -5.93 -27.70 -5.68
C ASN A 106 -4.88 -27.32 -4.63
N TYR A 107 -3.94 -28.22 -4.34
CA TYR A 107 -2.80 -27.93 -3.46
C TYR A 107 -1.97 -26.75 -3.95
N TYR A 108 -1.57 -26.73 -5.23
CA TYR A 108 -0.77 -25.63 -5.78
C TYR A 108 -1.54 -24.30 -5.89
N ASN A 109 -2.86 -24.34 -6.08
CA ASN A 109 -3.70 -23.14 -5.98
C ASN A 109 -3.65 -22.54 -4.56
N LEU A 110 -3.79 -23.39 -3.54
CA LEU A 110 -3.70 -22.96 -2.14
C LEU A 110 -2.32 -22.38 -1.81
N ILE A 111 -1.25 -23.02 -2.27
CA ILE A 111 0.12 -22.51 -2.09
C ILE A 111 0.30 -21.16 -2.79
N SER A 112 -0.14 -21.02 -4.04
CA SER A 112 -0.05 -19.76 -4.77
C SER A 112 -0.83 -18.64 -4.08
N PHE A 113 -2.02 -18.93 -3.55
CA PHE A 113 -2.81 -17.98 -2.77
C PHE A 113 -2.08 -17.54 -1.49
N LYS A 114 -1.48 -18.46 -0.74
CA LYS A 114 -0.69 -18.15 0.47
C LYS A 114 0.52 -17.26 0.14
N ILE A 115 1.28 -17.60 -0.88
CA ILE A 115 2.43 -16.80 -1.34
C ILE A 115 1.97 -15.40 -1.75
N PHE A 116 0.90 -15.31 -2.54
CA PHE A 116 0.33 -14.04 -2.98
C PHE A 116 -0.06 -13.16 -1.79
N ALA A 117 -0.76 -13.71 -0.78
CA ALA A 117 -1.10 -12.99 0.43
C ALA A 117 0.14 -12.56 1.23
N ILE A 118 1.16 -13.40 1.37
CA ILE A 118 2.39 -13.01 2.10
C ILE A 118 3.12 -11.89 1.35
N VAL A 119 3.26 -12.00 0.02
CA VAL A 119 3.95 -10.99 -0.79
C VAL A 119 3.19 -9.67 -0.77
N LEU A 120 1.87 -9.67 -0.88
CA LEU A 120 1.06 -8.45 -0.72
C LEU A 120 1.26 -7.83 0.66
N LEU A 121 1.20 -8.62 1.73
CA LEU A 121 1.45 -8.14 3.09
C LEU A 121 2.83 -7.50 3.21
N SER A 122 3.87 -8.17 2.74
CA SER A 122 5.24 -7.66 2.76
C SER A 122 5.38 -6.38 1.92
N LEU A 123 4.70 -6.28 0.78
CA LEU A 123 4.70 -5.07 -0.05
C LEU A 123 4.12 -3.88 0.72
N PHE A 124 2.94 -4.01 1.32
CA PHE A 124 2.29 -2.93 2.08
C PHE A 124 3.06 -2.53 3.34
N MET A 125 3.58 -3.50 4.09
CA MET A 125 4.43 -3.21 5.24
C MET A 125 5.74 -2.53 4.81
N GLY A 126 6.37 -3.04 3.76
CA GLY A 126 7.61 -2.52 3.21
C GLY A 126 7.46 -1.10 2.67
N THR A 127 6.37 -0.80 1.95
CA THR A 127 6.09 0.56 1.48
C THR A 127 5.82 1.49 2.65
N GLY A 128 5.00 1.10 3.64
CA GLY A 128 4.73 1.93 4.83
C GLY A 128 6.00 2.27 5.61
N ILE A 129 6.83 1.26 5.92
CA ILE A 129 8.10 1.45 6.63
C ILE A 129 9.08 2.28 5.79
N GLY A 130 9.34 1.85 4.55
CA GLY A 130 10.33 2.46 3.67
C GLY A 130 10.01 3.91 3.33
N SER A 131 8.78 4.18 2.88
CA SER A 131 8.36 5.54 2.52
C SER A 131 8.36 6.48 3.72
N GLY A 132 7.93 6.02 4.89
CA GLY A 132 7.98 6.81 6.13
C GLY A 132 9.42 7.14 6.53
N TYR A 133 10.32 6.16 6.43
CA TYR A 133 11.74 6.34 6.77
C TYR A 133 12.41 7.35 5.85
N PHE A 134 12.24 7.21 4.54
CA PHE A 134 12.80 8.14 3.55
C PHE A 134 12.22 9.55 3.71
N THR A 135 10.92 9.66 3.97
CA THR A 135 10.26 10.94 4.20
C THR A 135 10.80 11.63 5.45
N LEU A 136 10.87 10.93 6.59
CA LEU A 136 11.43 11.46 7.82
C LEU A 136 12.91 11.83 7.67
N LYS A 137 13.69 11.00 6.97
CA LYS A 137 15.11 11.28 6.66
C LYS A 137 15.26 12.53 5.81
N ASN A 138 14.39 12.74 4.82
CA ASN A 138 14.42 13.94 3.98
C ASN A 138 14.07 15.21 4.78
N ILE A 139 13.09 15.13 5.69
CA ILE A 139 12.76 16.24 6.59
C ILE A 139 13.94 16.57 7.51
N LYS A 140 14.50 15.55 8.19
CA LYS A 140 15.63 15.74 9.13
C LYS A 140 16.88 16.31 8.45
N ASN A 141 17.12 15.93 7.20
CA ASN A 141 18.29 16.38 6.44
C ASN A 141 18.04 17.66 5.61
N ASN A 142 16.91 18.36 5.82
CA ASN A 142 16.52 19.56 5.06
C ASN A 142 16.49 19.34 3.53
N LYS A 143 16.17 18.12 3.09
CA LYS A 143 16.00 17.73 1.68
C LYS A 143 14.54 17.70 1.22
N ALA A 144 13.61 17.92 2.15
CA ALA A 144 12.18 18.00 1.86
C ALA A 144 11.86 19.21 0.97
N LYS A 145 10.97 19.03 -0.01
CA LYS A 145 10.57 20.07 -0.98
C LYS A 145 9.28 20.77 -0.53
N TYR A 146 9.41 21.98 0.00
CA TYR A 146 8.28 22.77 0.52
C TYR A 146 7.50 23.46 -0.62
N ASP A 147 6.97 22.67 -1.55
CA ASP A 147 6.35 23.16 -2.79
C ASP A 147 4.85 23.46 -2.65
N TYR A 148 4.29 23.31 -1.44
CA TYR A 148 2.88 23.56 -1.14
C TYR A 148 2.71 24.83 -0.30
N ARG A 149 1.62 25.56 -0.53
CA ARG A 149 1.18 26.68 0.30
C ARG A 149 -0.20 26.36 0.86
N VAL A 150 -0.32 26.41 2.19
CA VAL A 150 -1.60 26.34 2.90
C VAL A 150 -2.05 27.75 3.20
N SER A 151 -3.31 28.07 2.93
CA SER A 151 -3.98 29.31 3.34
C SER A 151 -5.13 28.97 4.27
N TYR A 152 -5.14 29.55 5.47
CA TYR A 152 -6.15 29.28 6.49
C TYR A 152 -7.38 30.20 6.34
N ASN A 153 -8.49 29.81 6.97
CA ASN A 153 -9.68 30.65 7.03
C ASN A 153 -9.45 31.99 7.75
N THR A 154 -8.43 32.06 8.60
CA THR A 154 -8.00 33.29 9.31
C THR A 154 -7.24 34.26 8.42
N GLY A 155 -6.89 33.88 7.18
CA GLY A 155 -6.15 34.70 6.23
C GLY A 155 -4.63 34.50 6.26
N GLU A 156 -4.09 33.83 7.29
CA GLU A 156 -2.69 33.45 7.35
C GLU A 156 -2.34 32.41 6.27
N SER A 157 -1.07 32.37 5.85
CA SER A 157 -0.60 31.35 4.91
C SER A 157 0.84 30.95 5.18
N GLU A 158 1.16 29.68 4.93
CA GLU A 158 2.47 29.09 5.20
C GLU A 158 2.92 28.21 4.05
N GLN A 159 4.24 28.18 3.77
CA GLN A 159 4.83 27.16 2.91
C GLN A 159 5.10 25.89 3.71
N ILE A 160 4.66 24.76 3.16
CA ILE A 160 4.62 23.48 3.85
C ILE A 160 5.23 22.37 3.02
N TYR A 161 5.73 21.35 3.71
CA TYR A 161 5.97 20.03 3.14
C TYR A 161 4.79 19.14 3.52
N LEU A 162 3.90 18.89 2.56
CA LEU A 162 2.75 18.02 2.73
C LEU A 162 3.21 16.56 2.81
N ILE A 163 2.99 15.93 3.97
CA ILE A 163 3.34 14.53 4.20
C ILE A 163 2.19 13.62 3.78
N GLY A 164 0.96 14.06 4.02
CA GLY A 164 -0.23 13.35 3.59
C GLY A 164 -1.51 14.08 3.98
N SER A 165 -2.62 13.48 3.58
CA SER A 165 -3.96 13.93 3.92
C SER A 165 -4.88 12.74 4.02
N ASN A 166 -5.93 12.86 4.81
CA ASN A 166 -7.08 11.96 4.77
C ASN A 166 -8.36 12.78 4.64
N SER A 167 -9.53 12.15 4.81
CA SER A 167 -10.82 12.84 4.68
C SER A 167 -11.05 13.99 5.67
N MET A 168 -10.30 14.07 6.78
CA MET A 168 -10.55 15.02 7.87
C MET A 168 -9.37 15.95 8.18
N TYR A 169 -8.13 15.55 7.85
CA TYR A 169 -6.92 16.24 8.28
C TYR A 169 -5.87 16.34 7.18
N TYR A 170 -5.11 17.43 7.23
CA TYR A 170 -3.82 17.57 6.58
C TYR A 170 -2.69 17.30 7.57
N PHE A 171 -1.68 16.57 7.10
CA PHE A 171 -0.48 16.20 7.84
C PHE A 171 0.72 16.84 7.14
N TYR A 172 1.37 17.82 7.77
CA TYR A 172 2.48 18.52 7.15
C TYR A 172 3.47 19.09 8.17
N THR A 173 4.61 19.54 7.69
CA THR A 173 5.59 20.30 8.48
C THR A 173 6.00 21.58 7.76
N ILE A 174 6.53 22.54 8.52
CA ILE A 174 7.06 23.81 8.00
C ILE A 174 8.58 23.79 8.02
N LYS A 175 9.20 24.63 7.19
CA LYS A 175 10.67 24.64 7.05
C LYS A 175 11.34 24.97 8.38
N GLY A 176 12.32 24.15 8.78
CA GLY A 176 13.08 24.32 10.04
C GLY A 176 12.34 23.84 11.30
N SER A 177 11.06 23.49 11.21
CA SER A 177 10.33 22.90 12.34
C SER A 177 10.62 21.42 12.46
N LYS A 178 10.78 20.95 13.71
CA LYS A 178 10.82 19.52 14.05
C LYS A 178 9.43 18.95 14.36
N ASN A 179 8.40 19.79 14.34
CA ASN A 179 7.05 19.43 14.70
C ASN A 179 6.22 19.09 13.47
N MET A 180 5.38 18.08 13.65
CA MET A 180 4.30 17.75 12.75
C MET A 180 3.07 18.59 13.08
N LYS A 181 2.46 19.23 12.07
CA LYS A 181 1.16 19.88 12.19
C LYS A 181 0.09 18.93 11.66
N ILE A 182 -0.96 18.74 12.47
CA ILE A 182 -2.17 18.00 12.12
C ILE A 182 -3.30 19.03 12.14
N VAL A 183 -3.81 19.39 10.97
CA VAL A 183 -4.77 20.48 10.84
C VAL A 183 -6.07 19.96 10.23
N PRO A 184 -7.24 20.22 10.86
CA PRO A 184 -8.53 19.87 10.27
C PRO A 184 -8.69 20.53 8.90
N ILE A 185 -9.19 19.79 7.91
CA ILE A 185 -9.47 20.33 6.58
C ILE A 185 -10.39 21.54 6.64
N ALA A 186 -11.37 21.52 7.56
CA ALA A 186 -12.30 22.64 7.77
C ALA A 186 -11.62 23.97 8.17
N ALA A 187 -10.38 23.95 8.66
CA ALA A 187 -9.63 25.16 9.00
C ALA A 187 -8.84 25.75 7.82
N VAL A 188 -8.72 25.01 6.71
CA VAL A 188 -7.93 25.37 5.53
C VAL A 188 -8.85 25.89 4.43
N LYS A 189 -8.57 27.09 3.95
CA LYS A 189 -9.29 27.72 2.84
C LYS A 189 -8.84 27.15 1.50
N SER A 190 -7.51 27.00 1.31
CA SER A 190 -6.94 26.43 0.08
C SER A 190 -5.58 25.78 0.32
N ILE A 191 -5.26 24.82 -0.54
CA ILE A 191 -3.90 24.28 -0.71
C ILE A 191 -3.50 24.50 -2.15
N GLU A 192 -2.37 25.17 -2.35
CA GLU A 192 -1.77 25.42 -3.65
C GLU A 192 -0.48 24.62 -3.79
N LYS A 193 -0.25 24.03 -4.96
CA LYS A 193 1.01 23.35 -5.31
C LYS A 193 1.73 24.15 -6.37
N ASN A 194 2.98 24.49 -6.12
CA ASN A 194 3.82 25.14 -7.12
C ASN A 194 4.23 24.09 -8.18
N ILE A 195 3.70 24.22 -9.40
CA ILE A 195 3.98 23.29 -10.49
C ILE A 195 5.33 23.67 -11.11
N LYS A 196 6.40 23.02 -10.63
CA LYS A 196 7.70 23.05 -11.31
C LYS A 196 7.78 21.87 -12.27
N GLY A 197 7.10 22.03 -13.40
CA GLY A 197 7.21 21.18 -14.58
C GLY A 197 6.41 19.88 -14.57
N GLY A 198 5.37 19.84 -15.40
CA GLY A 198 4.72 18.61 -15.85
C GLY A 198 5.46 18.03 -17.05
N PHE A 199 4.97 16.90 -17.59
CA PHE A 199 5.51 16.20 -18.77
C PHE A 199 5.61 17.06 -20.06
N LEU A 200 5.25 18.35 -20.01
CA LEU A 200 5.23 19.33 -21.10
C LEU A 200 6.08 20.58 -20.85
N SER A 201 6.88 20.66 -19.77
CA SER A 201 7.82 21.78 -19.60
C SER A 201 9.23 21.36 -20.02
N GLN A 202 9.47 21.38 -21.32
CA GLN A 202 10.79 21.72 -21.88
C GLN A 202 10.70 23.14 -22.42
#